data_AF-A0A7W1ISL8-F1
#
_entry.id   AF-A0A7W1ISL8-F1
#
_cell.length_a   1.000
_cell.length_b   1.000
_cell.length_c   1.000
_cell.angle_alpha   90.00
_cell.angle_beta   90.00
_cell.angle_gamma   90.00
#
_symmetry.space_group_name_H-M   'P 1'
#
loop_
_entity.id
_entity.type
_entity.pdbx_description
1 polymer ?
#
loop_
_entity_poly.entity_id
_entity_poly.type
_entity_poly.pdbx_seq_one_letter_code
_entity_poly.pdbx_strand_id
1 'polypeptide(L)'
;KVLSGAGAGTDFDAAWARQIASLQGKSGFAVVTEADLPFKQGKAKRLRYSYKEGRYTRLAETILAFATEEKTAVALNGSFTEGEQDAVGAALLDLYNKLVIPKPSEKAKSATASAAGSPADSGAGASPDQPQGEPTAVPAAGPAPASEVRQAPAPPSPGASGPGRAPGRAPTK
;
A
#
# COMPACT_ATOMS: atom_id res chain seq x y z
N LYS A 1 23.04 1.74 -35.41
CA LYS A 1 22.01 2.71 -34.97
C LYS A 1 22.08 2.78 -33.45
N VAL A 2 22.84 3.73 -32.91
CA VAL A 2 23.06 3.91 -31.47
C VAL A 2 21.88 4.71 -30.94
N LEU A 3 21.05 4.11 -30.09
CA LEU A 3 19.97 4.80 -29.40
C LEU A 3 20.55 5.51 -28.17
N SER A 4 21.33 6.55 -28.41
CA SER A 4 21.64 7.58 -27.40
C SER A 4 20.46 8.54 -27.38
N GLY A 5 19.49 8.34 -26.47
CA GLY A 5 18.36 9.27 -26.38
C GLY A 5 17.09 8.72 -25.74
N ALA A 6 17.17 8.25 -24.50
CA ALA A 6 16.04 8.26 -23.58
C ALA A 6 16.61 8.60 -22.21
N GLY A 7 16.30 9.78 -21.69
CA GLY A 7 16.87 10.31 -20.45
C GLY A 7 16.78 9.26 -19.34
N ALA A 8 17.93 8.93 -18.76
CA ALA A 8 18.02 8.09 -17.59
C ALA A 8 17.28 8.81 -16.44
N GLY A 9 15.99 8.51 -16.28
CA GLY A 9 15.31 8.75 -15.02
C GLY A 9 16.19 8.14 -13.93
N THR A 10 16.39 8.86 -12.83
CA THR A 10 17.22 8.36 -11.74
C THR A 10 16.68 7.00 -11.28
N ASP A 11 17.51 6.11 -10.71
CA ASP A 11 17.04 4.77 -10.24
C ASP A 11 15.79 4.89 -9.35
N PHE A 12 15.68 6.01 -8.62
CA PHE A 12 14.48 6.42 -7.89
C PHE A 12 13.26 6.67 -8.78
N ASP A 13 13.36 7.45 -9.85
CA ASP A 13 12.23 7.77 -10.73
C ASP A 13 11.67 6.50 -11.38
N ALA A 14 12.55 5.55 -11.74
CA ALA A 14 12.14 4.24 -12.23
C ALA A 14 11.42 3.41 -11.16
N ALA A 15 11.92 3.40 -9.93
CA ALA A 15 11.27 2.72 -8.80
C ALA A 15 9.91 3.35 -8.47
N TRP A 16 9.84 4.69 -8.46
CA TRP A 16 8.61 5.45 -8.26
C TRP A 16 7.59 5.17 -9.35
N ALA A 17 7.98 5.24 -10.62
CA ALA A 17 7.09 4.97 -11.75
C ALA A 17 6.50 3.55 -11.67
N ARG A 18 7.30 2.54 -11.30
CA ARG A 18 6.82 1.17 -11.10
C ARG A 18 5.82 1.07 -9.95
N GLN A 19 6.12 1.74 -8.84
CA GLN A 19 5.21 1.79 -7.69
C GLN A 19 3.87 2.41 -8.09
N ILE A 20 3.89 3.57 -8.77
CA ILE A 20 2.67 4.27 -9.17
C ILE A 20 1.87 3.50 -10.24
N ALA A 21 2.55 2.88 -11.20
CA ALA A 21 1.89 2.06 -12.22
C ALA A 21 1.05 0.93 -11.59
N SER A 22 1.53 0.32 -10.50
CA SER A 22 0.76 -0.70 -9.76
C SER A 22 -0.51 -0.14 -9.10
N LEU A 23 -0.50 1.14 -8.72
CA LEU A 23 -1.63 1.80 -8.04
C LEU A 23 -2.65 2.34 -9.04
N GLN A 24 -2.20 2.84 -10.19
CA GLN A 24 -3.04 3.36 -11.27
C GLN A 24 -3.97 2.30 -11.86
N GLY A 25 -3.61 1.01 -11.75
CA GLY A 25 -4.49 -0.09 -12.15
C GLY A 25 -5.72 -0.29 -11.25
N LYS A 26 -5.82 0.39 -10.10
CA LYS A 26 -6.96 0.30 -9.20
C LYS A 26 -8.15 1.09 -9.73
N SER A 27 -9.35 0.50 -9.63
CA SER A 27 -10.60 1.17 -10.03
C SER A 27 -10.78 2.50 -9.30
N GLY A 28 -11.13 3.56 -10.03
CA GLY A 28 -11.36 4.89 -9.46
C GLY A 28 -10.14 5.51 -8.78
N PHE A 29 -8.92 5.10 -9.16
CA PHE A 29 -7.69 5.71 -8.69
C PHE A 29 -7.69 7.22 -8.99
N ALA A 30 -7.41 8.03 -7.98
CA ALA A 30 -7.19 9.46 -8.12
C ALA A 30 -6.12 9.93 -7.14
N VAL A 31 -5.19 10.76 -7.62
CA VAL A 31 -4.17 11.38 -6.78
C VAL A 31 -4.83 12.48 -5.94
N VAL A 32 -4.59 12.44 -4.63
CA VAL A 32 -5.04 13.49 -3.69
C VAL A 32 -3.90 14.45 -3.43
N THR A 33 -2.69 13.95 -3.14
CA THR A 33 -1.51 14.77 -2.89
C THR A 33 -0.25 13.99 -3.18
N GLU A 34 0.74 14.60 -3.82
CA GLU A 34 2.11 14.08 -3.95
C GLU A 34 3.07 15.09 -3.31
N ALA A 35 4.06 14.61 -2.56
CA ALA A 35 5.07 15.45 -1.94
C ALA A 35 6.42 14.72 -1.86
N ASP A 36 7.51 15.43 -2.14
CA ASP A 36 8.86 14.96 -1.83
C ASP A 36 9.09 14.98 -0.31
N LEU A 37 9.80 13.98 0.20
CA LEU A 37 10.18 13.88 1.61
C LEU A 37 11.71 13.88 1.76
N PRO A 38 12.25 14.55 2.80
CA PRO A 38 13.67 14.49 3.07
C PRO A 38 14.06 13.10 3.57
N PHE A 39 15.01 12.44 2.89
CA PHE A 39 15.54 11.13 3.27
C PHE A 39 17.06 11.16 3.34
N LYS A 40 17.64 10.78 4.48
CA LYS A 40 19.09 10.93 4.71
C LYS A 40 19.96 10.12 3.73
N GLN A 41 19.46 8.98 3.26
CA GLN A 41 20.22 8.03 2.44
C GLN A 41 19.89 8.14 0.94
N GLY A 42 19.07 9.10 0.53
CA GLY A 42 18.70 9.28 -0.87
C GLY A 42 17.46 10.12 -1.08
N LYS A 43 16.49 9.60 -1.84
CA LYS A 43 15.25 10.30 -2.19
C LYS A 43 14.05 9.59 -1.59
N ALA A 44 13.02 10.37 -1.24
CA ALA A 44 11.74 9.80 -0.89
C ALA A 44 10.59 10.64 -1.43
N LYS A 45 9.47 9.97 -1.73
CA LYS A 45 8.21 10.60 -2.11
C LYS A 45 7.05 9.98 -1.36
N ARG A 46 6.06 10.81 -1.10
CA ARG A 46 4.77 10.46 -0.51
C ARG A 46 3.69 10.70 -1.53
N LEU A 47 2.79 9.74 -1.69
CA LEU A 47 1.57 9.87 -2.47
C LEU A 47 0.37 9.49 -1.61
N ARG A 48 -0.56 10.42 -1.45
CA ARG A 48 -1.93 10.17 -0.99
C ARG A 48 -2.83 10.04 -2.21
N TYR A 49 -3.68 9.03 -2.22
CA TYR A 49 -4.58 8.74 -3.31
C TYR A 49 -5.87 8.12 -2.80
N SER A 50 -6.93 8.22 -3.59
CA SER A 50 -8.17 7.49 -3.37
C SER A 50 -8.34 6.38 -4.40
N TYR A 51 -9.08 5.33 -4.07
CA TYR A 51 -9.52 4.32 -5.02
C TYR A 51 -10.87 3.73 -4.61
N LYS A 52 -11.51 3.00 -5.52
CA LYS A 52 -12.76 2.29 -5.26
C LYS A 52 -12.49 0.86 -4.83
N GLU A 53 -13.11 0.47 -3.72
CA GLU A 53 -13.15 -0.89 -3.21
C GLU A 53 -14.62 -1.32 -3.10
N GLY A 54 -15.10 -2.01 -4.13
CA GLY A 54 -16.53 -2.28 -4.30
C GLY A 54 -17.31 -0.96 -4.47
N ARG A 55 -18.24 -0.69 -3.55
CA ARG A 55 -19.06 0.54 -3.56
C ARG A 55 -18.44 1.71 -2.80
N TYR A 56 -17.39 1.46 -2.01
CA TYR A 56 -16.78 2.45 -1.13
C TYR A 56 -15.60 3.15 -1.78
N THR A 57 -15.40 4.43 -1.45
CA THR A 57 -14.14 5.13 -1.71
C THR A 57 -13.22 4.90 -0.52
N ARG A 58 -12.01 4.41 -0.77
CA ARG A 58 -10.93 4.32 0.23
C ARG A 58 -9.92 5.42 -0.01
N LEU A 59 -9.30 5.89 1.06
CA LEU A 59 -8.09 6.70 1.00
C LEU A 59 -6.91 5.79 1.33
N ALA A 60 -5.78 6.08 0.69
CA ALA A 60 -4.55 5.37 0.93
C ALA A 60 -3.37 6.30 0.75
N GLU A 61 -2.26 5.88 1.34
CA GLU A 61 -1.01 6.58 1.31
C GLU A 61 0.12 5.59 1.06
N THR A 62 1.03 5.97 0.16
CA THR A 62 2.29 5.27 -0.06
C THR A 62 3.45 6.23 0.15
N ILE A 63 4.48 5.79 0.86
CA ILE A 63 5.76 6.48 0.98
C ILE A 63 6.82 5.56 0.41
N LEU A 64 7.53 6.01 -0.63
CA LEU A 64 8.68 5.30 -1.19
C LEU A 64 9.95 6.01 -0.78
N ALA A 65 10.83 5.33 -0.06
CA ALA A 65 12.19 5.77 0.24
C ALA A 65 13.20 4.94 -0.54
N PHE A 66 14.17 5.58 -1.20
CA PHE A 66 15.19 4.93 -2.00
C PHE A 66 16.57 5.35 -1.53
N ALA A 67 17.33 4.38 -1.02
CA ALA A 67 18.72 4.59 -0.63
C ALA A 67 19.62 4.43 -1.85
N THR A 68 20.31 5.50 -2.23
CA THR A 68 20.99 5.58 -3.54
C THR A 68 22.28 4.78 -3.57
N GLU A 69 23.04 4.72 -2.47
CA GLU A 69 24.29 3.96 -2.39
C GLU A 69 24.01 2.45 -2.41
N GLU A 70 22.95 2.02 -1.74
CA GLU A 70 22.55 0.63 -1.55
C GLU A 70 21.61 0.13 -2.66
N LYS A 71 21.17 1.03 -3.54
CA LYS A 71 20.17 0.78 -4.60
C LYS A 71 18.94 0.01 -4.11
N THR A 72 18.51 0.33 -2.88
CA THR A 72 17.44 -0.37 -2.18
C THR A 72 16.26 0.57 -1.97
N ALA A 73 15.06 0.09 -2.26
CA ALA A 73 13.82 0.83 -2.09
C ALA A 73 12.96 0.20 -0.99
N VAL A 74 12.32 1.04 -0.16
CA VAL A 74 11.33 0.62 0.83
C VAL A 74 10.05 1.39 0.58
N ALA A 75 8.95 0.66 0.39
CA ALA A 75 7.62 1.23 0.24
C ALA A 75 6.80 0.96 1.50
N LEU A 76 6.32 2.02 2.15
CA LEU A 76 5.36 1.95 3.24
C LEU A 76 3.98 2.25 2.67
N ASN A 77 3.02 1.35 2.85
CA ASN A 77 1.67 1.51 2.34
C ASN A 77 0.67 1.43 3.48
N GLY A 78 -0.31 2.32 3.50
CA GLY A 78 -1.46 2.25 4.38
C GLY A 78 -2.74 2.61 3.64
N SER A 79 -3.83 1.92 3.97
CA SER A 79 -5.18 2.28 3.55
C SER A 79 -6.01 2.60 4.79
N PHE A 80 -6.92 3.56 4.66
CA PHE A 80 -7.70 4.07 5.79
C PHE A 80 -9.04 4.62 5.32
N THR A 81 -9.98 4.70 6.25
CA THR A 81 -11.19 5.51 6.09
C THR A 81 -10.90 6.98 6.37
N GLU A 82 -11.85 7.87 6.04
CA GLU A 82 -11.71 9.31 6.28
C GLU A 82 -11.45 9.64 7.77
N GLY A 83 -12.12 8.93 8.68
CA GLY A 83 -11.93 9.12 10.13
C GLY A 83 -10.60 8.60 10.68
N GLU A 84 -9.88 7.76 9.93
CA GLU A 84 -8.60 7.17 10.34
C GLU A 84 -7.39 7.86 9.70
N GLN A 85 -7.63 8.77 8.74
CA GLN A 85 -6.59 9.38 7.91
C GLN A 85 -5.44 9.97 8.72
N ASP A 86 -5.76 10.76 9.74
CA ASP A 86 -4.73 11.47 10.50
C ASP A 86 -3.91 10.52 11.37
N ALA A 87 -4.56 9.53 11.99
CA ALA A 87 -3.89 8.54 12.82
C ALA A 87 -2.96 7.64 12.00
N VAL A 88 -3.45 7.08 10.89
CA VAL A 88 -2.66 6.19 10.02
C VAL A 88 -1.57 6.98 9.29
N GLY A 89 -1.88 8.18 8.81
CA GLY A 89 -0.90 9.07 8.17
C GLY A 89 0.23 9.48 9.12
N ALA A 90 -0.09 9.76 10.39
CA ALA A 90 0.92 10.05 11.41
C ALA A 90 1.78 8.81 11.73
N ALA A 91 1.17 7.63 11.87
CA ALA A 91 1.89 6.38 12.12
C ALA A 91 2.85 6.01 10.97
N LEU A 92 2.42 6.18 9.71
CA LEU A 92 3.28 5.97 8.54
C LEU A 92 4.47 6.94 8.54
N LEU A 93 4.24 8.21 8.86
CA LEU A 93 5.30 9.21 8.89
C LEU A 93 6.28 8.95 10.04
N ASP A 94 5.80 8.54 11.21
CA ASP A 94 6.65 8.14 12.33
C ASP A 94 7.52 6.92 11.98
N LEU A 95 6.93 5.91 11.33
CA LEU A 95 7.68 4.75 10.83
C LEU A 95 8.73 5.17 9.79
N TYR A 96 8.37 6.05 8.85
CA TYR A 96 9.30 6.61 7.88
C TYR A 96 10.47 7.36 8.54
N ASN A 97 10.19 8.18 9.56
CA ASN A 97 11.23 8.95 10.26
C ASN A 97 12.22 8.06 11.01
N LYS A 98 11.80 6.85 11.39
CA LYS A 98 12.64 5.83 12.03
C LYS A 98 13.32 4.89 11.03
N LEU A 99 13.01 5.01 9.74
CA LEU A 99 13.54 4.14 8.70
C LEU A 99 15.04 4.38 8.51
N VAL A 100 15.82 3.30 8.65
CA VAL A 100 17.24 3.25 8.33
C VAL A 100 17.48 2.02 7.48
N ILE A 101 18.06 2.21 6.29
CA ILE A 101 18.43 1.12 5.39
C ILE A 101 19.88 0.75 5.71
N PRO A 102 20.16 -0.46 6.22
CA PRO A 102 21.52 -0.84 6.55
C PRO A 102 22.39 -0.90 5.29
N LYS A 103 23.62 -0.38 5.38
CA LYS A 103 24.63 -0.62 4.34
C LYS A 103 24.89 -2.12 4.24
N PRO A 104 24.87 -2.72 3.04
CA PRO A 104 25.20 -4.12 2.89
C PRO A 104 26.64 -4.33 3.36
N SER A 105 26.84 -5.08 4.44
CA SER A 105 28.20 -5.44 4.88
C SER A 105 28.86 -6.27 3.78
N GLU A 106 30.14 -6.01 3.48
CA GLU A 106 30.89 -6.72 2.44
C GLU A 106 30.87 -8.25 2.60
N LYS A 107 30.59 -8.76 3.81
CA LYS A 107 30.46 -10.19 4.10
C LYS A 107 29.30 -10.90 3.38
N ALA A 108 28.32 -10.17 2.83
CA ALA A 108 27.22 -10.77 2.07
C ALA A 108 27.52 -10.96 0.57
N LYS A 109 28.61 -10.37 0.03
CA LYS A 109 28.95 -10.47 -1.39
C LYS A 109 29.57 -11.80 -1.82
N SER A 110 29.83 -12.73 -0.90
CA SER A 110 30.43 -14.04 -1.20
C SER A 110 29.43 -15.20 -1.36
N ALA A 111 28.12 -14.98 -1.24
CA ALA A 111 27.13 -16.06 -1.33
C ALA A 111 26.47 -16.24 -2.71
N THR A 112 27.05 -15.71 -3.78
CA THR A 112 26.53 -15.94 -5.15
C THR A 112 27.65 -16.09 -6.17
N ALA A 113 28.46 -17.13 -5.99
CA ALA A 113 29.34 -17.63 -7.05
C ALA A 113 29.62 -19.14 -6.86
N SER A 114 28.60 -19.99 -7.01
CA SER A 114 28.81 -21.35 -7.55
C SER A 114 27.48 -22.03 -7.85
N ALA A 115 27.04 -21.94 -9.11
CA ALA A 115 26.22 -22.95 -9.78
C ALA A 115 26.37 -22.76 -11.30
N ALA A 116 27.62 -22.79 -11.77
CA ALA A 116 27.90 -23.10 -13.17
C ALA A 116 27.93 -24.62 -13.29
N GLY A 117 26.75 -25.20 -13.53
CA GLY A 117 26.57 -26.60 -13.86
C GLY A 117 25.47 -26.71 -14.89
N SER A 118 25.85 -26.75 -16.16
CA SER A 118 24.96 -26.99 -17.30
C SER A 118 24.06 -28.20 -17.05
N PRO A 119 22.74 -28.13 -17.28
CA PRO A 119 21.99 -29.34 -17.57
C PRO A 119 22.22 -29.70 -19.04
N ALA A 120 22.99 -30.77 -19.24
CA ALA A 120 22.98 -31.50 -20.48
C ALA A 120 21.64 -32.23 -20.63
N ASP A 121 21.19 -32.23 -21.87
CA ASP A 121 20.01 -32.91 -22.40
C ASP A 121 20.12 -34.44 -22.30
N SER A 122 18.94 -35.10 -22.40
CA SER A 122 18.67 -36.52 -22.63
C SER A 122 18.48 -37.46 -21.42
N GLY A 123 17.22 -37.89 -21.23
CA GLY A 123 16.87 -39.02 -20.37
C GLY A 123 15.35 -39.24 -20.27
N ALA A 124 14.81 -40.07 -21.15
CA ALA A 124 13.43 -40.55 -21.11
C ALA A 124 13.12 -41.41 -19.86
N GLY A 125 11.87 -41.39 -19.39
CA GLY A 125 11.31 -42.50 -18.62
C GLY A 125 10.43 -42.13 -17.42
N ALA A 126 9.23 -42.73 -17.42
CA ALA A 126 8.31 -42.95 -16.30
C ALA A 126 7.42 -41.79 -15.82
N SER A 127 6.17 -41.81 -16.29
CA SER A 127 5.02 -41.23 -15.60
C SER A 127 4.89 -41.80 -14.18
N PRO A 128 4.70 -40.97 -13.15
CA PRO A 128 4.19 -41.43 -11.88
C PRO A 128 2.65 -41.49 -11.94
N ASP A 129 2.17 -42.69 -11.62
CA ASP A 129 0.80 -43.06 -11.28
C ASP A 129 0.08 -41.97 -10.45
N GLN A 130 -1.06 -41.49 -10.95
CA GLN A 130 -2.01 -40.72 -10.15
C GLN A 130 -2.84 -41.70 -9.31
N PRO A 131 -2.83 -41.65 -7.96
CA PRO A 131 -3.89 -42.29 -7.20
C PRO A 131 -5.19 -41.52 -7.40
N GLN A 132 -6.10 -42.13 -8.14
CA GLN A 132 -7.50 -41.72 -8.30
C GLN A 132 -8.22 -41.87 -6.95
N GLY A 133 -8.28 -40.79 -6.18
CA GLY A 133 -9.15 -40.69 -5.01
C GLY A 133 -10.59 -40.37 -5.43
N GLU A 134 -11.53 -41.24 -5.06
CA GLU A 134 -12.97 -41.11 -5.28
C GLU A 134 -13.57 -39.79 -4.76
N PRO A 135 -14.61 -39.25 -5.43
CA PRO A 135 -15.37 -38.12 -4.93
C PRO A 135 -16.27 -38.57 -3.77
N THR A 136 -15.79 -38.37 -2.53
CA THR A 136 -16.67 -38.47 -1.37
C THR A 136 -17.53 -37.21 -1.30
N ALA A 137 -18.83 -37.38 -1.59
CA ALA A 137 -19.86 -36.40 -1.33
C ALA A 137 -19.84 -36.02 0.17
N VAL A 138 -19.69 -34.73 0.46
CA VAL A 138 -19.88 -34.21 1.81
C VAL A 138 -21.37 -33.81 1.96
N PRO A 139 -22.05 -34.28 3.02
CA PRO A 139 -23.48 -34.05 3.23
C PRO A 139 -23.85 -32.61 3.61
N ALA A 140 -25.16 -32.38 3.56
CA ALA A 140 -25.89 -31.12 3.64
C ALA A 140 -25.61 -30.21 4.86
N ALA A 141 -25.71 -28.91 4.57
CA ALA A 141 -26.23 -27.81 5.40
C ALA A 141 -26.14 -27.97 6.93
N GLY A 142 -25.07 -27.39 7.50
CA GLY A 142 -25.08 -26.94 8.89
C GLY A 142 -25.81 -25.60 9.03
N PRO A 143 -26.54 -25.36 10.15
CA PRO A 143 -27.35 -24.16 10.33
C PRO A 143 -26.47 -22.89 10.34
N ALA A 144 -26.99 -21.84 9.68
CA ALA A 144 -26.42 -20.51 9.67
C ALA A 144 -26.19 -19.99 11.10
N PRO A 145 -25.04 -19.34 11.40
CA PRO A 145 -24.92 -18.59 12.64
C PRO A 145 -25.96 -17.48 12.65
N ALA A 146 -26.69 -17.41 13.77
CA ALA A 146 -27.71 -16.42 14.03
C ALA A 146 -27.21 -15.02 13.67
N SER A 147 -27.99 -14.32 12.86
CA SER A 147 -27.86 -12.89 12.67
C SER A 147 -28.05 -12.22 14.03
N GLU A 148 -26.95 -11.89 14.69
CA GLU A 148 -27.00 -10.95 15.80
C GLU A 148 -27.39 -9.60 15.19
N VAL A 149 -28.66 -9.26 15.37
CA VAL A 149 -29.21 -7.95 15.08
C VAL A 149 -28.48 -6.98 15.99
N ARG A 150 -27.37 -6.41 15.51
CA ARG A 150 -26.83 -5.17 16.05
C ARG A 150 -27.91 -4.13 15.82
N GLN A 151 -28.68 -3.83 16.88
CA GLN A 151 -29.52 -2.66 16.94
C GLN A 151 -28.69 -1.46 16.49
N ALA A 152 -29.16 -0.79 15.45
CA ALA A 152 -28.65 0.52 15.12
C ALA A 152 -28.80 1.42 16.36
N PRO A 153 -27.78 2.22 16.73
CA PRO A 153 -27.97 3.26 17.73
C PRO A 153 -29.15 4.13 17.28
N ALA A 154 -30.07 4.39 18.20
CA ALA A 154 -31.22 5.25 17.96
C ALA A 154 -30.77 6.58 17.33
N PRO A 155 -31.52 7.14 16.37
CA PRO A 155 -31.24 8.48 15.89
C PRO A 155 -31.24 9.45 17.08
N PRO A 156 -30.32 10.43 17.14
CA PRO A 156 -30.41 11.48 18.14
C PRO A 156 -31.78 12.14 18.03
N SER A 157 -32.49 12.21 19.16
CA SER A 157 -33.73 12.97 19.29
C SER A 157 -33.55 14.37 18.69
N PRO A 158 -34.53 14.92 17.95
CA PRO A 158 -34.49 16.31 17.50
C PRO A 158 -34.58 17.22 18.72
N GLY A 159 -33.42 17.52 19.30
CA GLY A 159 -33.24 18.48 20.38
C GLY A 159 -33.41 19.89 19.83
N ALA A 160 -34.60 20.44 20.07
CA ALA A 160 -34.89 21.85 20.32
C ALA A 160 -34.04 22.88 19.56
N SER A 161 -34.65 23.47 18.53
CA SER A 161 -34.37 24.82 18.07
C SER A 161 -34.31 25.80 19.26
N GLY A 162 -33.11 26.19 19.66
CA GLY A 162 -32.90 27.34 20.53
C GLY A 162 -33.08 28.63 19.72
N PRO A 163 -33.97 29.57 20.12
CA PRO A 163 -34.13 30.83 19.42
C PRO A 163 -32.93 31.75 19.64
N GLY A 164 -32.69 32.59 18.63
CA GLY A 164 -31.48 33.36 18.44
C GLY A 164 -31.09 34.30 19.57
N ARG A 165 -29.77 34.44 19.74
CA ARG A 165 -29.18 35.52 20.52
C ARG A 165 -28.73 36.61 19.54
N ALA A 166 -29.41 37.75 19.61
CA ALA A 166 -29.15 38.94 18.80
C ALA A 166 -27.72 39.49 19.00
N PRO A 167 -27.12 40.16 18.00
CA PRO A 167 -25.86 40.85 18.15
C PRO A 167 -26.01 42.08 19.05
N GLY A 168 -25.26 42.08 20.15
CA GLY A 168 -25.10 43.20 21.06
C GLY A 168 -24.40 44.37 20.37
N ARG A 169 -25.06 45.51 20.42
CA ARG A 169 -24.67 46.84 19.96
C ARG A 169 -23.46 47.35 20.78
N ALA A 170 -22.38 47.75 20.12
CA ALA A 170 -21.26 48.45 20.77
C ALA A 170 -21.64 49.93 21.03
N PRO A 171 -21.34 50.51 22.21
CA PRO A 171 -21.46 51.93 22.43
C PRO A 171 -20.22 52.68 21.92
N THR A 172 -20.47 53.75 21.18
CA THR A 172 -19.53 54.83 20.88
C THR A 172 -19.10 55.54 22.17
N LYS A 173 -17.80 55.76 22.35
CA LYS A 173 -17.20 57.06 22.68
C LYS A 173 -15.71 57.05 22.36
#